data_AF-A0AAD8ETF6-F1
#
_entry.id   AF-A0AAD8ETF6-F1
#
_cell.length_a   1.000
_cell.length_b   1.000
_cell.length_c   1.000
_cell.angle_alpha   90.00
_cell.angle_beta   90.00
_cell.angle_gamma   90.00
#
_symmetry.space_group_name_H-M   'P 1'
#
loop_
_entity.id
_entity.type
_entity.pdbx_description
1 polymer ?
#
loop_
_entity_poly.entity_id
_entity_poly.type
_entity_poly.pdbx_seq_one_letter_code
_entity_poly.pdbx_strand_id
1 'polypeptide(L)' 'MSRKKGQTIHSEAREMIKNVIKVCDEELRSGELKYLISQKNKRVAKYCGISEHSVSNIREEGIVAGEIPLCTPGKKETSG' A
#
# COMPACT_ATOMS: atom_id res chain seq x y z
N MET A 1 -18.40 -21.40 3.53
CA MET A 1 -17.41 -20.52 4.18
C MET A 1 -17.57 -19.11 3.64
N SER A 2 -18.19 -18.21 4.40
CA SER A 2 -18.41 -16.81 3.97
C SER A 2 -17.05 -16.09 3.95
N ARG A 3 -16.53 -15.78 2.76
CA ARG A 3 -15.31 -14.99 2.61
C ARG A 3 -15.57 -13.62 3.23
N LYS A 4 -14.84 -13.27 4.30
CA LYS A 4 -14.85 -11.91 4.87
C LYS A 4 -14.60 -10.94 3.72
N LYS A 5 -15.53 -9.99 3.50
CA LYS A 5 -15.34 -8.89 2.54
C LYS A 5 -14.00 -8.23 2.83
N GLY A 6 -13.17 -8.08 1.79
CA GLY A 6 -11.85 -7.47 1.91
C GLY A 6 -11.95 -6.10 2.57
N GLN A 7 -11.06 -5.82 3.51
CA GLN A 7 -10.96 -4.50 4.13
C GLN A 7 -10.46 -3.51 3.06
N THR A 8 -11.32 -2.58 2.66
CA THR A 8 -10.96 -1.54 1.70
C THR A 8 -10.06 -0.52 2.39
N ILE A 9 -8.78 -0.48 1.99
CA ILE A 9 -7.88 0.59 2.41
C ILE A 9 -8.23 1.82 1.58
N HIS A 10 -8.74 2.86 2.26
CA HIS A 10 -9.08 4.14 1.64
C HIS A 10 -7.84 4.82 1.04
N SER A 11 -8.06 5.68 0.04
CA SER A 11 -7.00 6.38 -0.71
C SER A 11 -5.99 7.09 0.19
N GLU A 12 -6.46 7.79 1.22
CA GLU A 12 -5.59 8.51 2.17
C GLU A 12 -4.64 7.56 2.92
N ALA A 13 -5.15 6.43 3.40
CA ALA A 13 -4.32 5.41 4.05
C ALA A 13 -3.32 4.78 3.06
N ARG A 14 -3.68 4.62 1.79
CA ARG A 14 -2.76 4.13 0.74
C ARG A 14 -1.60 5.10 0.50
N GLU A 15 -1.85 6.40 0.50
CA GLU A 15 -0.80 7.41 0.37
C GLU A 15 0.16 7.40 1.55
N MET A 16 -0.36 7.28 2.78
CA MET A 16 0.49 7.12 3.96
C MET A 16 1.38 5.88 3.85
N ILE A 17 0.83 4.75 3.39
CA ILE A 17 1.59 3.51 3.20
C ILE A 17 2.69 3.70 2.13
N LYS A 18 2.40 4.39 1.02
CA LYS A 18 3.42 4.74 0.01
C LYS A 18 4.55 5.57 0.60
N ASN A 19 4.25 6.53 1.48
CA ASN A 19 5.27 7.33 2.15
C ASN A 19 6.13 6.47 3.09
N VAL A 20 5.52 5.57 3.87
CA VAL A 20 6.24 4.63 4.73
C VAL A 20 7.15 3.70 3.92
N ILE A 21 6.71 3.25 2.73
CA ILE A 21 7.55 2.46 1.81
C ILE A 21 8.81 3.25 1.41
N LYS A 22 8.67 4.54 1.08
CA LYS A 22 9.81 5.40 0.71
C LYS A 22 10.79 5.55 1.87
N VAL A 23 10.30 5.94 3.05
CA VAL A 23 11.13 6.08 4.26
C VAL A 23 11.85 4.77 4.58
N CYS A 24 11.16 3.62 4.46
CA CYS A 24 11.77 2.32 4.64
C CYS A 24 12.88 2.02 3.63
N ASP A 25 12.77 2.46 2.36
CA ASP A 25 13.84 2.25 1.37
C ASP A 25 15.03 3.18 1.65
N GLU A 26 14.78 4.41 2.09
CA GLU A 26 15.79 5.36 2.52
C GLU A 26 16.56 4.86 3.76
N GLU A 27 15.86 4.40 4.81
CA GLU A 27 16.47 3.78 6.00
C GLU A 27 17.37 2.59 5.62
N LEU A 28 16.94 1.78 4.65
CA LEU A 28 17.74 0.65 4.15
C LEU A 28 19.00 1.12 3.42
N ARG A 29 18.92 2.18 2.61
CA ARG A 29 20.07 2.75 1.91
C ARG A 29 21.06 3.41 2.87
N SER A 30 20.55 4.09 3.90
CA SER A 30 21.37 4.73 4.93
C SER A 30 21.93 3.72 5.95
N GLY A 31 21.41 2.49 5.98
CA GLY A 31 21.80 1.47 6.96
C GLY A 31 21.20 1.70 8.36
N GLU A 32 20.32 2.69 8.53
CA GLU A 32 19.69 3.09 9.78
C GLU A 32 18.32 2.42 9.99
N LEU A 33 18.25 1.12 9.75
CA LEU A 33 17.01 0.37 9.88
C LEU A 33 16.60 0.23 11.36
N LYS A 34 15.48 0.85 11.75
CA LYS A 34 14.91 0.65 13.09
C LYS A 34 14.45 -0.79 13.35
N TYR A 35 14.04 -1.52 12.31
CA TYR A 35 13.88 -2.97 12.37
C TYR A 35 14.76 -3.66 11.32
N LEU A 36 15.60 -4.60 11.78
CA LEU A 36 16.46 -5.46 10.95
C LEU A 36 15.65 -6.53 10.19
N ILE A 37 14.58 -6.12 9.52
CA ILE A 37 13.78 -6.97 8.65
C ILE A 37 14.33 -6.79 7.22
N SER A 38 15.01 -7.84 6.74
CA SER A 38 15.60 -7.88 5.39
C SER A 38 14.54 -7.75 4.29
N GLN A 39 13.36 -8.33 4.49
CA GLN A 39 12.27 -8.26 3.52
C GLN A 39 11.51 -6.93 3.60
N LYS A 40 11.62 -6.12 2.53
CA LYS A 40 11.02 -4.78 2.44
C LYS A 40 9.51 -4.77 2.74
N ASN A 41 8.74 -5.69 2.13
CA ASN A 41 7.28 -5.72 2.32
C ASN A 41 6.89 -6.09 3.75
N LYS A 42 7.60 -7.04 4.36
CA LYS A 42 7.41 -7.45 5.76
C LYS A 42 7.71 -6.32 6.74
N ARG A 43 8.72 -5.50 6.43
CA ARG A 43 9.07 -4.32 7.21
C ARG A 43 7.94 -3.29 7.20
N VAL A 44 7.46 -2.94 6.01
CA VAL A 44 6.34 -2.00 5.83
C VAL A 44 5.05 -2.52 6.46
N ALA A 45 4.76 -3.81 6.29
CA ALA A 45 3.62 -4.48 6.93
C ALA A 45 3.67 -4.33 8.45
N LYS A 46 4.86 -4.47 9.05
CA LYS A 46 5.06 -4.29 10.49
C LYS A 46 4.91 -2.83 10.94
N TYR A 47 5.37 -1.87 10.16
CA TYR A 47 5.22 -0.44 10.48
C TYR A 47 3.76 0.04 10.35
N CYS A 48 3.06 -0.38 9.30
CA CYS A 48 1.70 0.04 9.03
C CYS A 48 0.63 -0.84 9.70
N GLY A 49 1.01 -1.99 10.27
CA GLY A 49 0.07 -2.93 10.89
C GLY A 49 -0.87 -3.60 9.89
N ILE A 50 -0.45 -3.78 8.63
CA ILE A 50 -1.26 -4.36 7.55
C ILE A 50 -0.66 -5.67 7.04
N SER A 51 -1.44 -6.41 6.25
CA SER A 51 -0.94 -7.65 5.62
C SER A 51 0.14 -7.36 4.57
N GLU A 52 1.13 -8.25 4.45
CA GLU A 52 2.17 -8.16 3.41
C GLU A 52 1.56 -8.16 2.00
N HIS A 53 0.44 -8.87 1.80
CA HIS A 53 -0.33 -8.88 0.56
C HIS A 53 -0.88 -7.49 0.22
N SER A 54 -1.43 -6.76 1.20
CA SER A 54 -1.88 -5.37 1.03
C SER A 54 -0.73 -4.46 0.65
N VAL A 55 0.45 -4.64 1.26
CA VAL A 55 1.65 -3.88 0.90
C VAL A 55 2.05 -4.14 -0.54
N SER A 56 2.12 -5.40 -0.98
CA SER A 56 2.45 -5.75 -2.36
C SER A 56 1.49 -5.09 -3.35
N ASN A 57 0.17 -5.20 -3.10
CA ASN A 57 -0.84 -4.60 -3.97
C ASN A 57 -0.70 -3.07 -4.05
N ILE A 58 -0.48 -2.38 -2.92
CA ILE A 58 -0.27 -0.92 -2.90
C ILE A 58 1.01 -0.53 -3.63
N ARG A 59 2.04 -1.37 -3.56
CA ARG A 59 3.33 -1.14 -4.20
C ARG A 59 3.22 -1.28 -5.73
N GLU A 60 2.47 -2.26 -6.20
CA GLU A 60 2.10 -2.42 -7.61
C GLU A 60 1.21 -1.28 -8.09
N GLU A 61 0.21 -0.88 -7.30
CA GLU A 61 -0.62 0.31 -7.55
C GLU A 61 0.22 1.59 -7.61
N GLY A 62 1.31 1.68 -6.83
CA GLY A 62 2.23 2.82 -6.87
C GLY A 62 3.04 2.92 -8.17
N ILE A 63 3.31 1.80 -8.83
CA ILE A 63 4.02 1.74 -10.12
C ILE A 63 3.04 2.08 -11.26
N VAL A 64 1.79 1.62 -11.16
CA VAL A 64 0.74 1.87 -12.16
C VAL A 64 0.10 3.26 -12.04
N ALA A 65 0.02 3.83 -10.83
CA ALA A 65 -0.61 5.13 -10.57
C ALA A 65 0.27 6.35 -10.94
N GLY A 66 1.25 6.17 -11.83
CA GLY A 66 1.85 7.29 -12.55
C GLY A 66 0.88 7.96 -13.54
N GLU A 67 -0.22 7.29 -13.93
CA GLU A 67 -1.09 7.78 -15.02
C GLU A 67 -2.61 7.64 -14.81
N ILE A 68 -3.11 7.13 -13.67
CA ILE A 68 -4.57 7.00 -13.50
C ILE A 68 -5.02 7.37 -12.09
N PRO A 69 -5.81 8.45 -11.91
CA PRO A 69 -6.47 8.70 -10.64
C PRO A 69 -7.36 7.50 -10.32
N LEU A 70 -7.20 6.96 -9.11
CA LEU A 70 -7.95 5.81 -8.61
C LEU A 70 -9.46 6.10 -8.75
N CYS A 71 -10.08 5.48 -9.75
CA CYS A 71 -11.51 5.54 -9.97
C CYS A 71 -12.19 4.95 -8.73
N THR A 72 -12.86 5.80 -7.96
CA THR A 72 -13.65 5.40 -6.81
C THR A 72 -14.71 4.39 -7.26
N PRO A 73 -14.76 3.18 -6.69
CA PRO A 73 -15.81 2.22 -7.00
C PRO A 73 -17.12 2.73 -6.38
N GLY A 74 -17.91 3.49 -7.14
CA GLY A 74 -19.12 4.09 -6.59
C GLY A 74 -19.99 4.97 -7.50
N LYS A 75 -19.63 5.21 -8.76
CA LYS A 75 -20.54 5.90 -9.69
C LYS A 75 -20.82 5.02 -10.90
N LYS A 76 -22.01 4.41 -10.88
CA LYS A 76 -22.65 3.91 -12.09
C LYS A 76 -23.00 5.16 -12.91
N GLU A 77 -22.22 5.43 -13.94
CA GLU A 77 -22.61 6.40 -14.95
C GLU A 77 -23.75 5.76 -15.74
N THR A 78 -24.97 6.23 -15.49
CA THR A 78 -26.13 5.88 -16.33
C THR A 78 -25.92 6.56 -17.67
N SER A 79 -25.62 5.76 -18.69
CA SER A 79 -25.66 6.15 -20.09
C SER A 79 -27.04 6.70 -20.44
N GLY A 80 -27.07 7.88 -21.06
CA GLY A 80 -28.21 8.45 -21.77
C GLY A 80 -27.78 8.78 -23.19
#